data_AF-E9E8Z5-F1
#
_entry.id   AF-E9E8Z5-F1
#
_cell.length_a   1.000
_cell.length_b   1.000
_cell.length_c   1.000
_cell.angle_alpha   90.00
_cell.angle_beta   90.00
_cell.angle_gamma   90.00
#
_symmetry.space_group_name_H-M   'P 1'
#
loop_
_entity.id
_entity.type
_entity.pdbx_description
1 polymer ?
#
loop_
_entity_poly.entity_id
_entity_poly.type
_entity_poly.pdbx_seq_one_letter_code
_entity_poly.pdbx_strand_id
1 'polypeptide(L)'
;MTSLPPSRDGLYPEAPRPHTSKGLPVARTKAEVTSVGARSPDPITYSSHTLTFAQRQLQVRHAVSQSRLRSQSRRNRIDSILPAARHQPATSGKGHDCSCGVSNDTSYLCGTTAPPKLVNTLARRSLGGLADHAVGSLSRGRSRSSMDPSLLSERMLYASRSQVRLAHTIKSLVTPALFREIQEFWFLNSTAEACVIPPQENVKRWFMGGEALQKESVEKFLSTLEALRKTGVTSGTEILDAVEPTEPCDWMSLLILLDQIPRNCYRGASSSVVFNEFDPIARDVARAAIEQGLPDRNPEIRWQFAFRSWFYMPLMHSEDLMDHEQALDGFRRAVTDVESLADEHEASTGNEYHARALRVVKGDIEAAIKMAKTNLDFEQMHYDIIRKFGRYPHRNKALGREATAEEKDYLEKGGHAFG
;
A
#
# COMPACT_ATOMS: atom_id res chain seq x y z
N MET A 1 -25.24 27.40 37.94
CA MET A 1 -25.59 27.80 36.56
C MET A 1 -24.32 27.81 35.75
N THR A 2 -24.07 26.74 34.99
CA THR A 2 -23.33 26.70 33.72
C THR A 2 -23.45 25.28 33.19
N SER A 3 -24.32 25.13 32.19
CA SER A 3 -24.76 23.91 31.53
C SER A 3 -23.70 23.40 30.55
N LEU A 4 -23.34 22.12 30.69
CA LEU A 4 -22.61 21.35 29.68
C LEU A 4 -23.60 20.92 28.56
N PRO A 5 -23.17 20.87 27.29
CA PRO A 5 -24.03 20.41 26.19
C PRO A 5 -24.18 18.87 26.22
N PRO A 6 -25.31 18.33 25.73
CA PRO A 6 -25.58 16.90 25.79
C PRO A 6 -24.83 16.12 24.70
N SER A 7 -24.45 14.90 25.05
CA SER A 7 -23.93 13.85 24.17
C SER A 7 -24.90 13.54 23.03
N ARG A 8 -24.41 13.49 21.78
CA ARG A 8 -25.16 13.03 20.62
C ARG A 8 -24.86 11.55 20.37
N ASP A 9 -25.66 10.69 20.98
CA ASP A 9 -25.86 9.32 20.52
C ASP A 9 -26.83 9.31 19.32
N GLY A 10 -26.43 8.64 18.24
CA GLY A 10 -27.28 8.29 17.10
C GLY A 10 -27.27 9.29 15.93
N LEU A 11 -26.86 8.81 14.75
CA LEU A 11 -27.50 8.99 13.43
C LEU A 11 -26.52 8.63 12.30
N TYR A 12 -26.46 7.34 11.94
CA TYR A 12 -26.24 6.91 10.55
C TYR A 12 -27.54 6.20 10.12
N PRO A 13 -28.13 6.52 8.96
CA PRO A 13 -29.43 5.97 8.59
C PRO A 13 -29.29 4.49 8.17
N GLU A 14 -30.20 3.66 8.67
CA GLU A 14 -30.44 2.31 8.15
C GLU A 14 -30.78 2.36 6.66
N ALA A 15 -30.30 1.37 5.89
CA ALA A 15 -30.61 1.23 4.47
C ALA A 15 -32.13 1.11 4.22
N PRO A 16 -32.68 1.76 3.19
CA PRO A 16 -34.12 1.74 2.94
C PRO A 16 -34.59 0.35 2.49
N ARG A 17 -35.65 -0.15 3.16
CA ARG A 17 -36.38 -1.37 2.75
C ARG A 17 -37.20 -1.10 1.48
N PRO A 18 -37.40 -2.09 0.59
CA PRO A 18 -38.14 -1.90 -0.64
C PRO A 18 -39.64 -1.72 -0.37
N HIS A 19 -40.18 -0.56 -0.74
CA HIS A 19 -41.62 -0.35 -0.75
C HIS A 19 -42.24 -0.93 -2.03
N THR A 20 -43.18 -1.86 -1.83
CA THR A 20 -44.08 -2.39 -2.84
C THR A 20 -45.10 -1.31 -3.23
N SER A 21 -45.06 -0.80 -4.47
CA SER A 21 -46.12 0.05 -4.99
C SER A 21 -47.16 -0.79 -5.74
N LYS A 22 -48.39 -0.76 -5.21
CA LYS A 22 -49.62 -1.16 -5.91
C LYS A 22 -49.86 -0.21 -7.08
N GLY A 23 -50.30 -0.76 -8.20
CA GLY A 23 -50.36 -0.06 -9.49
C GLY A 23 -51.62 0.75 -9.79
N LEU A 24 -51.74 1.01 -11.11
CA LEU A 24 -52.80 1.66 -11.94
C LEU A 24 -52.47 3.09 -12.43
N PRO A 25 -52.92 3.50 -13.63
CA PRO A 25 -53.09 2.75 -14.88
C PRO A 25 -52.41 3.43 -16.10
N VAL A 26 -52.25 2.66 -17.18
CA VAL A 26 -51.68 3.04 -18.48
C VAL A 26 -52.67 3.89 -19.28
N ALA A 27 -52.26 5.10 -19.69
CA ALA A 27 -52.93 5.88 -20.73
C ALA A 27 -52.02 5.97 -21.97
N ARG A 28 -52.47 5.35 -23.06
CA ARG A 28 -51.89 5.48 -24.40
C ARG A 28 -52.34 6.80 -25.02
N THR A 29 -51.41 7.60 -25.52
CA THR A 29 -51.69 8.58 -26.57
C THR A 29 -50.61 8.49 -27.65
N LYS A 30 -51.07 8.27 -28.89
CA LYS A 30 -50.28 8.39 -30.12
C LYS A 30 -50.18 9.87 -30.48
N ALA A 31 -49.01 10.33 -30.93
CA ALA A 31 -48.90 11.54 -31.72
C ALA A 31 -47.84 11.36 -32.81
N GLU A 32 -48.24 11.62 -34.05
CA GLU A 32 -47.43 11.60 -35.26
C GLU A 32 -46.58 12.87 -35.41
N VAL A 33 -45.35 12.65 -35.88
CA VAL A 33 -44.53 13.38 -36.87
C VAL A 33 -44.77 14.89 -37.09
N THR A 34 -43.72 15.69 -36.88
CA THR A 34 -43.21 16.66 -37.89
C THR A 34 -41.71 16.89 -37.72
N SER A 35 -40.97 16.68 -38.81
CA SER A 35 -39.54 16.92 -38.97
C SER A 35 -39.24 18.39 -39.28
N VAL A 36 -38.31 19.00 -38.55
CA VAL A 36 -37.63 20.25 -38.97
C VAL A 36 -36.13 20.06 -38.78
N GLY A 37 -35.37 20.26 -39.85
CA GLY A 37 -33.94 19.98 -39.93
C GLY A 37 -33.07 20.96 -39.16
N ALA A 38 -31.94 20.45 -38.67
CA ALA A 38 -30.82 21.25 -38.21
C ALA A 38 -29.51 20.64 -38.72
N ARG A 39 -28.64 21.52 -39.21
CA ARG A 39 -27.40 21.26 -39.95
C ARG A 39 -26.33 20.57 -39.11
N SER A 40 -25.56 19.68 -39.75
CA SER A 40 -24.29 19.14 -39.25
C SER A 40 -23.18 20.20 -39.25
N PRO A 41 -22.29 20.23 -38.24
CA PRO A 41 -20.98 20.84 -38.36
C PRO A 41 -19.90 19.80 -38.77
N ASP A 42 -18.95 20.25 -39.57
CA ASP A 42 -17.82 19.49 -40.14
C ASP A 42 -16.84 18.91 -39.09
N PRO A 43 -16.10 17.83 -39.40
CA PRO A 43 -15.19 17.18 -38.47
C PRO A 43 -13.84 17.90 -38.35
N ILE A 44 -13.43 18.20 -37.11
CA ILE A 44 -12.08 18.63 -36.76
C ILE A 44 -11.14 17.41 -36.82
N THR A 45 -10.19 17.42 -37.74
CA THR A 45 -9.10 16.44 -37.82
C THR A 45 -8.10 16.63 -36.67
N TYR A 46 -8.02 15.67 -35.75
CA TYR A 46 -6.91 15.55 -34.79
C TYR A 46 -5.86 14.57 -35.31
N SER A 47 -4.61 15.04 -35.34
CA SER A 47 -3.40 14.29 -35.65
C SER A 47 -3.28 13.03 -34.79
N SER A 48 -3.24 11.87 -35.44
CA SER A 48 -3.19 10.54 -34.84
C SER A 48 -1.80 10.15 -34.36
N HIS A 49 -1.49 10.38 -33.08
CA HIS A 49 -0.52 9.59 -32.32
C HIS A 49 -1.04 9.32 -30.91
N THR A 50 -2.15 8.60 -30.81
CA THR A 50 -2.64 8.07 -29.55
C THR A 50 -2.45 6.56 -29.56
N LEU A 51 -1.51 6.06 -28.77
CA LEU A 51 -1.28 4.62 -28.63
C LEU A 51 -2.49 3.98 -27.96
N THR A 52 -2.95 2.85 -28.50
CA THR A 52 -4.01 2.04 -27.90
C THR A 52 -3.60 1.56 -26.50
N PHE A 53 -4.58 1.21 -25.67
CA PHE A 53 -4.34 0.69 -24.31
C PHE A 53 -3.38 -0.51 -24.32
N ALA A 54 -3.52 -1.43 -25.27
CA ALA A 54 -2.61 -2.56 -25.46
C ALA A 54 -1.16 -2.14 -25.78
N GLN A 55 -0.98 -1.07 -26.56
CA GLN A 55 0.34 -0.53 -26.90
C GLN A 55 1.00 0.17 -25.69
N ARG A 56 0.23 0.83 -24.82
CA ARG A 56 0.74 1.39 -23.56
C ARG A 56 1.16 0.30 -22.59
N GLN A 57 0.38 -0.78 -22.48
CA GLN A 57 0.72 -1.96 -21.67
C GLN A 57 2.02 -2.64 -22.16
N LEU A 58 2.23 -2.71 -23.48
CA LEU A 58 3.49 -3.22 -24.06
C LEU A 58 4.69 -2.30 -23.77
N GLN A 59 4.52 -0.98 -23.83
CA GLN A 59 5.59 -0.03 -23.49
C GLN A 59 5.97 -0.08 -22.01
N VAL A 60 5.00 -0.21 -21.11
CA VAL A 60 5.23 -0.40 -19.67
C VAL A 60 5.98 -1.72 -19.42
N ARG A 61 5.54 -2.83 -20.04
CA ARG A 61 6.24 -4.12 -19.95
C ARG A 61 7.69 -4.04 -20.44
N HIS A 62 7.97 -3.30 -21.50
CA HIS A 62 9.32 -3.11 -22.02
C HIS A 62 10.19 -2.24 -21.10
N ALA A 63 9.62 -1.17 -20.53
CA ALA A 63 10.31 -0.33 -19.55
C ALA A 63 10.67 -1.09 -18.26
N VAL A 64 9.76 -1.95 -17.79
CA VAL A 64 9.97 -2.82 -16.61
C VAL A 64 11.02 -3.89 -16.87
N SER A 65 11.02 -4.52 -18.06
CA SER A 65 12.07 -5.46 -18.47
C SER A 65 13.47 -4.81 -18.46
N GLN A 66 13.56 -3.57 -18.96
CA GLN A 66 14.81 -2.79 -18.95
C GLN A 66 15.24 -2.39 -17.53
N SER A 67 14.29 -2.06 -16.64
CA SER A 67 14.57 -1.81 -15.21
C SER A 67 15.11 -3.07 -14.51
N ARG A 68 14.50 -4.23 -14.77
CA ARG A 68 14.91 -5.53 -14.20
C ARG A 68 16.32 -5.92 -14.65
N LEU A 69 16.65 -5.73 -15.94
CA LEU A 69 17.99 -5.96 -16.47
C LEU A 69 19.04 -5.04 -15.84
N ARG A 70 18.69 -3.79 -15.56
CA ARG A 70 19.58 -2.83 -14.87
C ARG A 70 19.80 -3.20 -13.40
N SER A 71 18.76 -3.64 -12.70
CA SER A 71 18.86 -4.10 -11.30
C SER A 71 19.67 -5.39 -11.18
N GLN A 72 19.51 -6.32 -12.13
CA GLN A 72 20.27 -7.57 -12.16
C GLN A 72 21.73 -7.36 -12.58
N SER A 73 21.99 -6.43 -13.51
CA SER A 73 23.36 -6.00 -13.83
C SER A 73 24.05 -5.30 -12.65
N ARG A 74 23.30 -4.57 -11.81
CA ARG A 74 23.82 -3.99 -10.55
C ARG A 74 24.18 -5.07 -9.54
N ARG A 75 23.36 -6.11 -9.36
CA ARG A 75 23.67 -7.26 -8.48
C ARG A 75 24.94 -7.98 -8.91
N ASN A 76 25.04 -8.35 -10.19
CA ASN A 76 26.21 -9.07 -10.71
C ASN A 76 27.52 -8.27 -10.57
N ARG A 77 27.44 -6.93 -10.65
CA ARG A 77 28.59 -6.05 -10.45
C ARG A 77 29.00 -5.96 -8.98
N ILE A 78 28.06 -6.04 -8.04
CA ILE A 78 28.33 -6.07 -6.59
C ILE A 78 28.96 -7.42 -6.21
N ASP A 79 28.45 -8.53 -6.73
CA ASP A 79 28.99 -9.87 -6.44
C ASP A 79 30.39 -10.09 -7.02
N SER A 80 30.75 -9.40 -8.12
CA SER A 80 32.10 -9.45 -8.70
C SER A 80 33.17 -8.67 -7.91
N ILE A 81 32.79 -7.93 -6.86
CA ILE A 81 33.70 -7.08 -6.04
C ILE A 81 34.05 -7.75 -4.70
N LEU A 82 33.41 -8.86 -4.34
CA LEU A 82 33.71 -9.65 -3.14
C LEU A 82 34.59 -10.86 -3.49
N PRO A 83 35.74 -11.09 -2.82
CA PRO A 83 36.53 -12.29 -3.06
C PRO A 83 35.80 -13.51 -2.51
N ALA A 84 35.50 -14.48 -3.38
CA ALA A 84 34.93 -15.77 -3.01
C ALA A 84 35.89 -16.52 -2.06
N ALA A 85 35.44 -16.81 -0.84
CA ALA A 85 36.10 -17.73 0.07
C ALA A 85 36.05 -19.14 -0.53
N ARG A 86 37.19 -19.66 -0.97
CA ARG A 86 37.34 -21.05 -1.44
C ARG A 86 37.28 -22.00 -0.24
N HIS A 87 36.29 -22.89 -0.20
CA HIS A 87 36.37 -24.11 0.58
C HIS A 87 37.29 -25.12 -0.12
N GLN A 88 38.30 -25.61 0.61
CA GLN A 88 39.09 -26.80 0.21
C GLN A 88 38.35 -28.09 0.64
N PRO A 89 38.44 -29.18 -0.13
CA PRO A 89 37.87 -30.47 0.26
C PRO A 89 38.84 -31.24 1.16
N ALA A 90 38.35 -31.78 2.28
CA ALA A 90 39.09 -32.70 3.12
C ALA A 90 38.95 -34.15 2.62
N THR A 91 40.08 -34.84 2.53
CA THR A 91 40.24 -36.22 2.09
C THR A 91 39.97 -37.25 3.20
N SER A 92 39.32 -38.35 2.80
CA SER A 92 39.27 -39.71 3.37
C SER A 92 39.94 -40.02 4.72
N GLY A 93 39.16 -40.62 5.63
CA GLY A 93 39.64 -41.37 6.80
C GLY A 93 38.61 -42.38 7.29
N LYS A 94 39.05 -43.63 7.45
CA LYS A 94 38.32 -44.88 7.74
C LYS A 94 37.39 -44.85 8.98
N GLY A 95 36.36 -45.70 8.93
CA GLY A 95 35.27 -45.77 9.90
C GLY A 95 35.55 -46.48 11.22
N HIS A 96 34.50 -46.56 12.03
CA HIS A 96 34.17 -47.60 12.99
C HIS A 96 32.68 -47.46 13.36
N ASP A 97 32.02 -48.60 13.45
CA ASP A 97 30.70 -48.81 14.04
C ASP A 97 30.64 -48.32 15.49
N CYS A 98 29.49 -47.79 15.93
CA CYS A 98 28.87 -48.11 17.21
C CYS A 98 27.54 -47.39 17.41
N SER A 99 26.53 -48.20 17.70
CA SER A 99 25.15 -47.90 18.05
C SER A 99 24.97 -47.60 19.54
N CYS A 100 24.21 -46.54 19.86
CA CYS A 100 23.37 -46.27 21.04
C CYS A 100 23.15 -44.74 21.07
N GLY A 101 22.08 -44.13 21.55
CA GLY A 101 20.95 -44.51 22.36
C GLY A 101 20.28 -43.20 22.77
N VAL A 102 18.96 -43.25 22.92
CA VAL A 102 18.04 -42.20 23.37
C VAL A 102 18.55 -41.43 24.60
N SER A 103 18.28 -40.12 24.70
CA SER A 103 17.62 -39.43 25.84
C SER A 103 17.81 -37.90 25.84
N ASN A 104 16.68 -37.22 25.67
CA ASN A 104 16.14 -36.10 26.45
C ASN A 104 17.02 -35.17 27.34
N ASP A 105 16.61 -33.90 27.26
CA ASP A 105 16.32 -32.95 28.35
C ASP A 105 17.31 -31.85 28.73
N THR A 106 16.85 -30.63 28.41
CA THR A 106 16.76 -29.42 29.25
C THR A 106 17.99 -28.61 29.68
N SER A 107 17.78 -27.30 29.51
CA SER A 107 18.10 -26.18 30.41
C SER A 107 19.32 -25.29 30.10
N TYR A 108 18.95 -24.02 29.91
CA TYR A 108 19.64 -22.77 30.19
C TYR A 108 20.98 -22.85 30.93
N LEU A 109 21.99 -22.10 30.43
CA LEU A 109 22.63 -21.04 31.21
C LEU A 109 23.59 -20.17 30.36
N CYS A 110 23.67 -18.93 30.84
CA CYS A 110 24.44 -17.77 30.43
C CYS A 110 25.95 -18.02 30.21
N GLY A 111 26.54 -17.33 29.23
CA GLY A 111 27.98 -17.24 29.03
C GLY A 111 28.34 -16.00 28.23
N THR A 112 28.84 -14.99 28.92
CA THR A 112 29.47 -13.77 28.39
C THR A 112 30.75 -14.10 27.60
N THR A 113 31.05 -13.33 26.55
CA THR A 113 32.39 -12.76 26.23
C THR A 113 32.36 -12.06 24.87
N ALA A 114 32.80 -10.80 24.85
CA ALA A 114 33.04 -10.03 23.63
C ALA A 114 34.47 -10.27 23.10
N PRO A 115 34.71 -10.15 21.78
CA PRO A 115 36.05 -9.88 21.25
C PRO A 115 36.10 -8.60 20.37
N PRO A 116 37.31 -8.11 20.01
CA PRO A 116 37.65 -6.69 20.03
C PRO A 116 37.60 -5.97 18.68
N LYS A 117 37.60 -4.63 18.81
CA LYS A 117 37.79 -3.64 17.74
C LYS A 117 39.14 -3.84 17.03
N LEU A 118 39.12 -3.84 15.69
CA LEU A 118 40.30 -3.55 14.87
C LEU A 118 40.02 -2.33 13.97
N VAL A 119 40.86 -1.32 14.15
CA VAL A 119 40.99 -0.13 13.31
C VAL A 119 41.96 -0.46 12.19
N ASN A 120 41.67 -0.11 10.94
CA ASN A 120 42.73 0.17 9.97
C ASN A 120 42.30 1.09 8.80
N THR A 121 42.80 2.32 8.87
CA THR A 121 43.67 3.05 7.93
C THR A 121 43.49 2.89 6.41
N LEU A 122 43.31 4.06 5.78
CA LEU A 122 43.33 4.37 4.35
C LEU A 122 44.60 3.90 3.62
N ALA A 123 44.44 3.39 2.40
CA ALA A 123 45.50 3.32 1.39
C ALA A 123 45.02 3.96 0.08
N ARG A 124 45.62 5.10 -0.27
CA ARG A 124 45.58 5.72 -1.61
C ARG A 124 46.40 4.87 -2.58
N ARG A 125 45.90 4.64 -3.80
CA ARG A 125 46.72 4.22 -4.93
C ARG A 125 46.56 5.18 -6.10
N SER A 126 47.73 5.57 -6.61
CA SER A 126 48.03 6.43 -7.75
C SER A 126 47.63 5.76 -9.06
N LEU A 127 47.07 6.53 -10.00
CA LEU A 127 47.04 6.22 -11.42
C LEU A 127 47.70 7.38 -12.15
N GLY A 128 48.87 7.11 -12.72
CA GLY A 128 49.55 7.97 -13.67
C GLY A 128 49.63 7.29 -15.03
N GLY A 129 49.56 8.09 -16.08
CA GLY A 129 50.07 7.76 -17.42
C GLY A 129 49.00 7.48 -18.48
N LEU A 130 48.68 8.50 -19.28
CA LEU A 130 49.08 8.59 -20.69
C LEU A 130 48.40 9.81 -21.34
N ALA A 131 49.22 10.76 -21.77
CA ALA A 131 48.84 11.90 -22.61
C ALA A 131 49.75 11.90 -23.84
N ASP A 132 49.16 12.24 -25.00
CA ASP A 132 49.70 12.84 -26.23
C ASP A 132 48.78 12.41 -27.40
N HIS A 133 48.42 13.20 -28.41
CA HIS A 133 48.68 14.57 -28.83
C HIS A 133 47.66 14.87 -29.96
N ALA A 134 47.09 16.09 -30.05
CA ALA A 134 46.83 16.82 -31.32
C ALA A 134 46.12 18.16 -31.07
N VAL A 135 46.73 19.23 -31.58
CA VAL A 135 46.33 20.64 -31.48
C VAL A 135 45.51 21.05 -32.70
N GLY A 136 44.52 21.94 -32.54
CA GLY A 136 43.75 22.51 -33.65
C GLY A 136 42.72 23.59 -33.28
N SER A 137 43.19 24.75 -32.83
CA SER A 137 42.70 26.14 -32.96
C SER A 137 41.20 26.52 -33.19
N LEU A 138 40.79 27.54 -32.40
CA LEU A 138 39.88 28.69 -32.69
C LEU A 138 38.37 28.65 -32.36
N SER A 139 38.10 29.20 -31.16
CA SER A 139 37.36 30.47 -30.94
C SER A 139 35.89 30.47 -30.47
N ARG A 140 35.71 31.27 -29.39
CA ARG A 140 34.52 32.04 -28.93
C ARG A 140 33.36 31.30 -28.23
N GLY A 141 33.40 31.38 -26.88
CA GLY A 141 32.45 32.22 -26.15
C GLY A 141 31.12 31.62 -25.71
N ARG A 142 31.09 30.97 -24.53
CA ARG A 142 30.07 31.19 -23.49
C ARG A 142 30.51 30.49 -22.20
N SER A 143 30.56 31.26 -21.10
CA SER A 143 30.80 30.74 -19.75
C SER A 143 29.72 29.73 -19.38
N ARG A 144 30.02 28.44 -19.55
CA ARG A 144 29.39 27.36 -18.79
C ARG A 144 30.33 27.11 -17.63
N SER A 145 29.88 27.42 -16.42
CA SER A 145 30.49 26.90 -15.19
C SER A 145 30.58 25.39 -15.32
N SER A 146 31.77 24.88 -15.66
CA SER A 146 32.06 23.45 -15.66
C SER A 146 32.12 23.05 -14.19
N MET A 147 31.07 22.42 -13.68
CA MET A 147 31.14 21.80 -12.36
C MET A 147 32.30 20.81 -12.34
N ASP A 148 33.15 20.93 -11.32
CA ASP A 148 34.29 20.04 -11.09
C ASP A 148 33.81 18.59 -10.93
N PRO A 149 34.30 17.64 -11.76
CA PRO A 149 33.96 16.22 -11.66
C PRO A 149 34.22 15.61 -10.27
N SER A 150 35.16 16.15 -9.49
CA SER A 150 35.44 15.70 -8.13
C SER A 150 34.28 16.02 -7.17
N LEU A 151 33.67 17.21 -7.30
CA LEU A 151 32.51 17.63 -6.51
C LEU A 151 31.24 16.84 -6.89
N LEU A 152 31.11 16.43 -8.15
CA LEU A 152 30.04 15.51 -8.57
C LEU A 152 30.23 14.12 -7.92
N SER A 153 31.46 13.61 -7.86
CA SER A 153 31.74 12.33 -7.18
C SER A 153 31.47 12.38 -5.68
N GLU A 154 31.83 13.49 -5.02
CA GLU A 154 31.63 13.68 -3.58
C GLU A 154 30.15 13.86 -3.23
N ARG A 155 29.39 14.61 -4.04
CA ARG A 155 27.93 14.72 -3.91
C ARG A 155 27.23 13.38 -4.12
N MET A 156 27.66 12.58 -5.10
CA MET A 156 27.12 11.23 -5.34
C MET A 156 27.43 10.28 -4.17
N LEU A 157 28.65 10.31 -3.63
CA LEU A 157 29.03 9.50 -2.47
C LEU A 157 28.30 9.94 -1.21
N TYR A 158 28.10 11.25 -1.00
CA TYR A 158 27.32 11.77 0.12
C TYR A 158 25.85 11.37 0.04
N ALA A 159 25.22 11.53 -1.14
CA ALA A 159 23.84 11.10 -1.39
C ALA A 159 23.67 9.58 -1.20
N SER A 160 24.66 8.78 -1.63
CA SER A 160 24.65 7.34 -1.38
C SER A 160 24.78 7.01 0.11
N ARG A 161 25.63 7.72 0.87
CA ARG A 161 25.76 7.54 2.33
C ARG A 161 24.54 8.04 3.11
N SER A 162 23.84 9.06 2.63
CA SER A 162 22.60 9.53 3.26
C SER A 162 21.47 8.55 3.03
N GLN A 163 21.34 8.01 1.81
CA GLN A 163 20.36 6.96 1.49
C GLN A 163 20.59 5.67 2.30
N VAL A 164 21.84 5.22 2.43
CA VAL A 164 22.16 4.03 3.26
C VAL A 164 21.80 4.27 4.73
N ARG A 165 22.04 5.47 5.26
CA ARG A 165 21.65 5.82 6.63
C ARG A 165 20.13 5.86 6.80
N LEU A 166 19.42 6.49 5.86
CA LEU A 166 17.96 6.52 5.84
C LEU A 166 17.38 5.09 5.85
N ALA A 167 17.83 4.24 4.93
CA ALA A 167 17.38 2.86 4.84
C ALA A 167 17.67 2.07 6.13
N HIS A 168 18.86 2.23 6.71
CA HIS A 168 19.20 1.59 7.98
C HIS A 168 18.30 2.08 9.13
N THR A 169 18.02 3.38 9.21
CA THR A 169 17.12 3.94 10.23
C THR A 169 15.71 3.42 10.05
N ILE A 170 15.14 3.46 8.84
CA ILE A 170 13.80 2.93 8.55
C ILE A 170 13.71 1.46 8.93
N LYS A 171 14.70 0.63 8.50
CA LYS A 171 14.75 -0.80 8.81
C LYS A 171 14.84 -1.09 10.30
N SER A 172 15.48 -0.21 11.07
CA SER A 172 15.54 -0.34 12.54
C SER A 172 14.22 0.03 13.24
N LEU A 173 13.39 0.86 12.61
CA LEU A 173 12.08 1.27 13.13
C LEU A 173 11.00 0.25 12.75
N VAL A 174 11.01 -0.20 11.50
CA VAL A 174 9.99 -1.10 10.93
C VAL A 174 10.56 -2.50 10.88
N THR A 175 10.35 -3.25 11.96
CA THR A 175 10.92 -4.57 12.16
C THR A 175 9.86 -5.69 12.00
N PRO A 176 10.28 -6.94 11.77
CA PRO A 176 9.34 -8.07 11.80
C PRO A 176 8.60 -8.22 13.14
N ALA A 177 9.21 -7.77 14.25
CA ALA A 177 8.53 -7.76 15.55
C ALA A 177 7.39 -6.72 15.59
N LEU A 178 7.61 -5.53 15.01
CA LEU A 178 6.56 -4.52 14.87
C LEU A 178 5.41 -5.03 14.00
N PHE A 179 5.69 -5.77 12.91
CA PHE A 179 4.63 -6.34 12.07
C PHE A 179 3.74 -7.33 12.82
N ARG A 180 4.32 -8.18 13.66
CA ARG A 180 3.55 -9.07 14.54
C ARG A 180 2.72 -8.29 15.55
N GLU A 181 3.31 -7.27 16.19
CA GLU A 181 2.57 -6.43 17.14
C GLU A 181 1.38 -5.73 16.47
N ILE A 182 1.54 -5.24 15.24
CA ILE A 182 0.44 -4.65 14.47
C ILE A 182 -0.66 -5.68 14.19
N GLN A 183 -0.31 -6.90 13.79
CA GLN A 183 -1.30 -7.94 13.51
C GLN A 183 -2.08 -8.33 14.77
N GLU A 184 -1.38 -8.55 15.89
CA GLU A 184 -1.97 -8.88 17.18
C GLU A 184 -2.89 -7.75 17.69
N PHE A 185 -2.47 -6.50 17.53
CA PHE A 185 -3.24 -5.31 17.92
C PHE A 185 -4.47 -5.09 17.03
N TRP A 186 -4.30 -5.17 15.72
CA TRP A 186 -5.33 -4.79 14.75
C TRP A 186 -6.39 -5.88 14.63
N PHE A 187 -5.97 -7.14 14.53
CA PHE A 187 -6.85 -8.29 14.40
C PHE A 187 -7.11 -8.98 15.73
N LEU A 188 -6.91 -8.30 16.86
CA LEU A 188 -7.12 -8.79 18.23
C LEU A 188 -8.16 -9.91 18.35
N ASN A 189 -7.73 -11.07 18.83
CA ASN A 189 -8.55 -12.28 19.02
C ASN A 189 -9.25 -12.84 17.76
N SER A 190 -8.78 -12.50 16.55
CA SER A 190 -9.32 -13.07 15.31
C SER A 190 -8.89 -14.52 15.15
N THR A 191 -9.86 -15.40 14.95
CA THR A 191 -9.60 -16.76 14.49
C THR A 191 -9.24 -16.78 13.01
N ALA A 192 -8.75 -17.92 12.54
CA ALA A 192 -8.49 -18.17 11.13
C ALA A 192 -9.74 -17.94 10.24
N GLU A 193 -10.94 -18.23 10.76
CA GLU A 193 -12.23 -17.98 10.12
C GLU A 193 -12.60 -16.50 10.12
N ALA A 194 -12.33 -15.79 11.23
CA ALA A 194 -12.55 -14.35 11.33
C ALA A 194 -11.68 -13.54 10.34
N CYS A 195 -10.54 -14.09 9.92
CA CYS A 195 -9.74 -13.49 8.84
C CYS A 195 -10.41 -13.60 7.47
N VAL A 196 -11.33 -14.55 7.25
CA VAL A 196 -12.15 -14.63 6.03
C VAL A 196 -13.28 -13.62 6.11
N ILE A 197 -14.17 -13.76 7.09
CA ILE A 197 -15.28 -12.85 7.34
C ILE A 197 -15.16 -12.37 8.79
N PRO A 198 -14.85 -11.09 9.02
CA PRO A 198 -14.66 -10.58 10.37
C PRO A 198 -16.01 -10.49 11.08
N PRO A 199 -16.06 -10.81 12.38
CA PRO A 199 -17.28 -10.63 13.16
C PRO A 199 -17.52 -9.13 13.40
N GLN A 200 -18.74 -8.79 13.82
CA GLN A 200 -19.19 -7.39 13.88
C GLN A 200 -18.37 -6.54 14.86
N GLU A 201 -17.85 -7.12 15.93
CA GLU A 201 -16.98 -6.44 16.88
C GLU A 201 -15.66 -5.96 16.25
N ASN A 202 -15.06 -6.76 15.36
CA ASN A 202 -13.86 -6.37 14.62
C ASN A 202 -14.18 -5.24 13.63
N VAL A 203 -15.27 -5.38 12.88
CA VAL A 203 -15.75 -4.35 11.95
C VAL A 203 -16.00 -3.02 12.68
N LYS A 204 -16.68 -3.07 13.83
CA LYS A 204 -16.91 -1.89 14.68
C LYS A 204 -15.60 -1.29 15.19
N ARG A 205 -14.68 -2.11 15.69
CA ARG A 205 -13.36 -1.64 16.13
C ARG A 205 -12.65 -0.88 15.02
N TRP A 206 -12.59 -1.43 13.80
CA TRP A 206 -11.85 -0.81 12.71
C TRP A 206 -12.51 0.45 12.16
N PHE A 207 -13.81 0.42 11.91
CA PHE A 207 -14.49 1.46 11.13
C PHE A 207 -15.29 2.45 11.97
N MET A 208 -15.66 2.10 13.21
CA MET A 208 -16.30 3.04 14.15
C MET A 208 -15.29 3.59 15.16
N GLY A 209 -14.11 2.96 15.27
CA GLY A 209 -13.06 3.38 16.19
C GLY A 209 -13.53 3.40 17.64
N GLY A 210 -13.02 4.37 18.39
CA GLY A 210 -13.39 4.62 19.79
C GLY A 210 -12.19 5.13 20.58
N GLU A 211 -12.46 5.73 21.74
CA GLU A 211 -11.41 6.27 22.61
C GLU A 211 -10.38 5.20 23.03
N ALA A 212 -10.84 3.98 23.25
CA ALA A 212 -9.97 2.85 23.60
C ALA A 212 -8.98 2.51 22.48
N LEU A 213 -9.46 2.36 21.24
CA LEU A 213 -8.58 2.07 20.09
C LEU A 213 -7.61 3.22 19.83
N GLN A 214 -8.09 4.46 19.94
CA GLN A 214 -7.24 5.64 19.78
C GLN A 214 -6.13 5.69 20.81
N LYS A 215 -6.48 5.53 22.10
CA LYS A 215 -5.51 5.53 23.19
C LYS A 215 -4.45 4.46 22.99
N GLU A 216 -4.87 3.24 22.69
CA GLU A 216 -3.97 2.11 22.48
C GLU A 216 -3.08 2.31 21.24
N SER A 217 -3.62 2.86 20.15
CA SER A 217 -2.84 3.20 18.94
C SER A 217 -1.74 4.20 19.25
N VAL A 218 -2.06 5.25 20.02
CA VAL A 218 -1.11 6.29 20.42
C VAL A 218 -0.03 5.70 21.33
N GLU A 219 -0.42 4.93 22.35
CA GLU A 219 0.52 4.33 23.31
C GLU A 219 1.52 3.39 22.63
N LYS A 220 1.08 2.61 21.63
CA LYS A 220 1.91 1.60 20.97
C LYS A 220 2.74 2.15 19.81
N PHE A 221 2.15 2.99 18.95
CA PHE A 221 2.70 3.22 17.61
C PHE A 221 3.08 4.67 17.31
N LEU A 222 2.60 5.66 18.08
CA LEU A 222 2.90 7.07 17.78
C LEU A 222 4.40 7.35 17.79
N SER A 223 5.16 6.75 18.71
CA SER A 223 6.61 6.92 18.79
C SER A 223 7.33 6.47 17.51
N THR A 224 6.91 5.35 16.94
CA THR A 224 7.41 4.81 15.67
C THR A 224 7.04 5.72 14.50
N LEU A 225 5.79 6.20 14.44
CA LEU A 225 5.34 7.13 13.40
C LEU A 225 6.13 8.45 13.44
N GLU A 226 6.32 9.02 14.63
CA GLU A 226 7.13 10.23 14.81
C GLU A 226 8.61 10.00 14.48
N ALA A 227 9.15 8.82 14.78
CA ALA A 227 10.51 8.47 14.39
C ALA A 227 10.65 8.33 12.86
N LEU A 228 9.68 7.73 12.18
CA LEU A 228 9.63 7.65 10.72
C LEU A 228 9.56 9.05 10.10
N ARG A 229 8.68 9.93 10.58
CA ARG A 229 8.59 11.32 10.10
C ARG A 229 9.91 12.07 10.24
N LYS A 230 10.62 11.90 11.36
CA LYS A 230 11.94 12.51 11.60
C LYS A 230 13.03 12.02 10.64
N THR A 231 12.84 10.88 9.98
CA THR A 231 13.78 10.43 8.93
C THR A 231 13.69 11.28 7.66
N GLY A 232 12.58 11.98 7.45
CA GLY A 232 12.31 12.73 6.22
C GLY A 232 11.92 11.85 5.04
N VAL A 233 11.51 10.60 5.27
CA VAL A 233 10.97 9.72 4.22
C VAL A 233 9.70 10.34 3.63
N THR A 234 9.56 10.30 2.31
CA THR A 234 8.44 10.94 1.60
C THR A 234 7.75 10.03 0.59
N SER A 235 8.30 8.85 0.33
CA SER A 235 7.73 7.90 -0.62
C SER A 235 7.65 6.49 -0.04
N GLY A 236 6.65 5.72 -0.49
CA GLY A 236 6.55 4.30 -0.13
C GLY A 236 7.69 3.47 -0.72
N THR A 237 8.30 3.92 -1.82
CA THR A 237 9.45 3.23 -2.43
C THR A 237 10.65 3.20 -1.48
N GLU A 238 10.96 4.32 -0.81
CA GLU A 238 12.05 4.38 0.18
C GLU A 238 11.80 3.45 1.38
N ILE A 239 10.54 3.34 1.81
CA ILE A 239 10.15 2.38 2.85
C ILE A 239 10.37 0.95 2.38
N LEU A 240 9.89 0.61 1.18
CA LEU A 240 10.00 -0.75 0.63
C LEU A 240 11.45 -1.17 0.39
N ASP A 241 12.28 -0.27 -0.14
CA ASP A 241 13.71 -0.51 -0.36
C ASP A 241 14.46 -0.75 0.95
N ALA A 242 14.00 -0.15 2.06
CA ALA A 242 14.62 -0.30 3.37
C ALA A 242 14.14 -1.54 4.13
N VAL A 243 12.82 -1.75 4.15
CA VAL A 243 12.14 -2.77 4.96
C VAL A 243 12.17 -4.13 4.28
N GLU A 244 12.04 -4.17 2.95
CA GLU A 244 12.03 -5.39 2.13
C GLU A 244 11.04 -6.45 2.66
N PRO A 245 9.73 -6.13 2.79
CA PRO A 245 8.74 -7.07 3.32
C PRO A 245 8.71 -8.37 2.51
N THR A 246 8.90 -9.50 3.19
CA THR A 246 9.05 -10.82 2.55
C THR A 246 7.76 -11.60 2.49
N GLU A 247 6.91 -11.48 3.52
CA GLU A 247 5.65 -12.22 3.61
C GLU A 247 4.45 -11.33 3.25
N PRO A 248 3.35 -11.89 2.70
CA PRO A 248 2.16 -11.10 2.36
C PRO A 248 1.57 -10.33 3.54
N CYS A 249 1.61 -10.94 4.74
CA CYS A 249 1.17 -10.29 5.97
C CYS A 249 2.09 -9.16 6.44
N ASP A 250 3.36 -9.12 6.03
CA ASP A 250 4.25 -7.98 6.30
C ASP A 250 3.80 -6.73 5.52
N TRP A 251 3.41 -6.93 4.25
CA TRP A 251 2.85 -5.87 3.42
C TRP A 251 1.57 -5.31 4.03
N MET A 252 0.68 -6.19 4.49
CA MET A 252 -0.56 -5.79 5.16
C MET A 252 -0.27 -5.00 6.45
N SER A 253 0.64 -5.48 7.30
CA SER A 253 1.03 -4.75 8.52
C SER A 253 1.61 -3.38 8.20
N LEU A 254 2.42 -3.28 7.16
CA LEU A 254 2.99 -2.02 6.71
C LEU A 254 1.90 -1.04 6.24
N LEU A 255 0.91 -1.54 5.48
CA LEU A 255 -0.24 -0.72 5.05
C LEU A 255 -1.06 -0.24 6.25
N ILE A 256 -1.34 -1.10 7.24
CA ILE A 256 -2.04 -0.71 8.46
C ILE A 256 -1.26 0.35 9.25
N LEU A 257 0.07 0.19 9.38
CA LEU A 257 0.94 1.15 10.04
C LEU A 257 0.94 2.53 9.37
N LEU A 258 0.88 2.56 8.05
CA LEU A 258 1.00 3.80 7.27
C LEU A 258 -0.36 4.42 6.94
N ASP A 259 -1.45 3.67 6.94
CA ASP A 259 -2.77 4.17 6.55
C ASP A 259 -3.73 4.24 7.73
N GLN A 260 -3.90 3.16 8.48
CA GLN A 260 -4.97 3.05 9.48
C GLN A 260 -4.57 3.59 10.86
N ILE A 261 -3.36 3.26 11.33
CA ILE A 261 -2.86 3.71 12.62
C ILE A 261 -2.73 5.25 12.69
N PRO A 262 -2.23 5.95 11.64
CA PRO A 262 -2.13 7.41 11.68
C PRO A 262 -3.48 8.11 11.85
N ARG A 263 -4.58 7.56 11.31
CA ARG A 263 -5.95 8.10 11.49
C ARG A 263 -6.43 8.04 12.95
N ASN A 264 -5.89 7.10 13.72
CA ASN A 264 -6.14 7.00 15.16
C ASN A 264 -5.19 7.89 15.98
N CYS A 265 -3.94 8.03 15.54
CA CYS A 265 -2.91 8.81 16.24
C CYS A 265 -3.03 10.33 16.03
N TYR A 266 -3.42 10.77 14.83
CA TYR A 266 -3.44 12.17 14.42
C TYR A 266 -4.88 12.61 14.10
N ARG A 267 -5.55 13.20 15.08
CA ARG A 267 -6.96 13.63 14.95
C ARG A 267 -7.12 15.14 15.05
N GLY A 268 -8.29 15.63 14.64
CA GLY A 268 -8.63 17.05 14.70
C GLY A 268 -7.66 17.89 13.87
N ALA A 269 -7.02 18.87 14.48
CA ALA A 269 -6.08 19.75 13.78
C ALA A 269 -4.83 19.03 13.24
N SER A 270 -4.45 17.89 13.84
CA SER A 270 -3.27 17.14 13.43
C SER A 270 -3.52 16.17 12.27
N SER A 271 -4.77 16.01 11.81
CA SER A 271 -5.10 15.06 10.72
C SER A 271 -4.45 15.43 9.38
N SER A 272 -4.00 16.68 9.21
CA SER A 272 -3.17 17.08 8.07
C SER A 272 -1.88 16.29 7.93
N VAL A 273 -1.31 15.78 9.04
CA VAL A 273 -0.16 14.87 9.02
C VAL A 273 -0.50 13.59 8.27
N VAL A 274 -1.70 13.03 8.50
CA VAL A 274 -2.16 11.83 7.79
C VAL A 274 -2.23 12.10 6.29
N PHE A 275 -2.96 13.15 5.91
CA PHE A 275 -3.25 13.45 4.51
C PHE A 275 -2.01 13.88 3.70
N ASN A 276 -1.11 14.65 4.30
CA ASN A 276 0.05 15.21 3.59
C ASN A 276 1.28 14.29 3.62
N GLU A 277 1.45 13.50 4.68
CA GLU A 277 2.68 12.72 4.89
C GLU A 277 2.44 11.22 4.72
N PHE A 278 1.43 10.67 5.39
CA PHE A 278 1.24 9.22 5.46
C PHE A 278 0.45 8.65 4.28
N ASP A 279 -0.65 9.30 3.87
CA ASP A 279 -1.49 8.85 2.75
C ASP A 279 -0.67 8.64 1.45
N PRO A 280 0.23 9.56 1.02
CA PRO A 280 1.05 9.34 -0.17
C PRO A 280 1.99 8.13 -0.04
N ILE A 281 2.60 7.93 1.13
CA ILE A 281 3.51 6.80 1.38
C ILE A 281 2.73 5.48 1.37
N ALA A 282 1.60 5.42 2.06
CA ALA A 282 0.74 4.23 2.09
C ALA A 282 0.22 3.88 0.68
N ARG A 283 -0.16 4.89 -0.11
CA ARG A 283 -0.61 4.72 -1.49
C ARG A 283 0.48 4.12 -2.39
N ASP A 284 1.71 4.58 -2.29
CA ASP A 284 2.85 4.02 -3.04
C ASP A 284 3.06 2.53 -2.67
N VAL A 285 3.01 2.20 -1.37
CA VAL A 285 3.12 0.81 -0.90
C VAL A 285 1.97 -0.05 -1.43
N ALA A 286 0.74 0.46 -1.40
CA ALA A 286 -0.46 -0.24 -1.89
C ALA A 286 -0.35 -0.53 -3.39
N ARG A 287 0.05 0.46 -4.19
CA ARG A 287 0.26 0.30 -5.63
C ARG A 287 1.33 -0.75 -5.93
N ALA A 288 2.45 -0.75 -5.21
CA ALA A 288 3.51 -1.76 -5.36
C ALA A 288 3.03 -3.17 -4.99
N ALA A 289 2.20 -3.30 -3.95
CA ALA A 289 1.61 -4.58 -3.56
C ALA A 289 0.61 -5.11 -4.59
N ILE A 290 -0.24 -4.23 -5.13
CA ILE A 290 -1.22 -4.55 -6.18
C ILE A 290 -0.51 -4.93 -7.48
N GLU A 291 0.56 -4.23 -7.85
CA GLU A 291 1.36 -4.56 -9.05
C GLU A 291 1.97 -5.97 -8.96
N GLN A 292 2.38 -6.40 -7.77
CA GLN A 292 2.82 -7.77 -7.51
C GLN A 292 1.67 -8.80 -7.51
N GLY A 293 0.42 -8.32 -7.53
CA GLY A 293 -0.78 -9.15 -7.46
C GLY A 293 -1.00 -9.77 -6.08
N LEU A 294 -0.41 -9.22 -5.01
CA LEU A 294 -0.57 -9.74 -3.66
C LEU A 294 -2.05 -9.89 -3.26
N PRO A 295 -2.92 -8.87 -3.37
CA PRO A 295 -4.30 -9.01 -2.91
C PRO A 295 -5.17 -9.94 -3.77
N ASP A 296 -4.81 -10.17 -5.03
CA ASP A 296 -5.66 -10.90 -5.99
C ASP A 296 -5.12 -12.28 -6.39
N ARG A 297 -3.84 -12.57 -6.14
CA ARG A 297 -3.17 -13.80 -6.58
C ARG A 297 -2.55 -14.58 -5.44
N ASN A 298 -2.15 -13.93 -4.34
CA ASN A 298 -1.63 -14.63 -3.19
C ASN A 298 -2.80 -15.24 -2.38
N PRO A 299 -2.83 -16.57 -2.16
CA PRO A 299 -3.96 -17.19 -1.47
C PRO A 299 -4.17 -16.75 -0.03
N GLU A 300 -3.09 -16.44 0.69
CA GLU A 300 -3.16 -15.96 2.06
C GLU A 300 -3.94 -14.65 2.14
N ILE A 301 -3.78 -13.75 1.16
CA ILE A 301 -4.51 -12.47 1.16
C ILE A 301 -5.86 -12.60 0.44
N ARG A 302 -5.89 -13.20 -0.75
CA ARG A 302 -7.07 -13.24 -1.61
C ARG A 302 -8.31 -13.83 -0.92
N TRP A 303 -8.10 -14.88 -0.13
CA TRP A 303 -9.17 -15.66 0.52
C TRP A 303 -9.43 -15.26 1.98
N GLN A 304 -8.65 -14.32 2.51
CA GLN A 304 -8.90 -13.72 3.81
C GLN A 304 -9.48 -12.32 3.58
N PHE A 305 -10.80 -12.20 3.37
CA PHE A 305 -11.40 -10.93 2.94
C PHE A 305 -11.22 -9.81 3.96
N ALA A 306 -11.09 -10.14 5.26
CA ALA A 306 -10.72 -9.18 6.29
C ALA A 306 -9.31 -8.60 6.13
N PHE A 307 -8.41 -9.29 5.41
CA PHE A 307 -7.03 -8.85 5.14
C PHE A 307 -6.95 -8.11 3.81
N ARG A 308 -7.65 -8.62 2.79
CA ARG A 308 -7.57 -8.13 1.41
C ARG A 308 -7.94 -6.66 1.26
N SER A 309 -8.94 -6.18 2.01
CA SER A 309 -9.42 -4.80 1.92
C SER A 309 -8.32 -3.76 2.20
N TRP A 310 -7.39 -4.04 3.12
CA TRP A 310 -6.33 -3.10 3.51
C TRP A 310 -5.37 -2.76 2.38
N PHE A 311 -5.30 -3.58 1.33
CA PHE A 311 -4.50 -3.31 0.13
C PHE A 311 -5.15 -2.27 -0.80
N TYR A 312 -6.45 -2.05 -0.68
CA TYR A 312 -7.19 -1.09 -1.51
C TYR A 312 -7.51 0.21 -0.77
N MET A 313 -7.60 0.19 0.57
CA MET A 313 -7.93 1.38 1.37
C MET A 313 -7.01 2.60 1.13
N PRO A 314 -5.68 2.47 0.97
CA PRO A 314 -4.85 3.64 0.68
C PRO A 314 -5.18 4.30 -0.67
N LEU A 315 -5.70 3.54 -1.65
CA LEU A 315 -6.18 4.10 -2.92
C LEU A 315 -7.51 4.84 -2.69
N MET A 316 -8.44 4.23 -1.93
CA MET A 316 -9.70 4.85 -1.47
C MET A 316 -9.45 6.16 -0.72
N HIS A 317 -8.32 6.30 -0.03
CA HIS A 317 -8.00 7.50 0.73
C HIS A 317 -7.29 8.60 -0.07
N SER A 318 -6.90 8.32 -1.32
CA SER A 318 -6.23 9.30 -2.15
C SER A 318 -7.21 10.32 -2.73
N GLU A 319 -6.72 11.51 -3.11
CA GLU A 319 -7.50 12.49 -3.89
C GLU A 319 -7.15 12.37 -5.39
N ASP A 320 -7.14 11.14 -5.91
CA ASP A 320 -6.81 10.82 -7.31
C ASP A 320 -7.87 9.89 -7.89
N LEU A 321 -8.48 10.28 -9.02
CA LEU A 321 -9.58 9.52 -9.61
C LEU A 321 -9.14 8.13 -10.11
N MET A 322 -7.92 7.98 -10.60
CA MET A 322 -7.41 6.70 -11.11
C MET A 322 -7.17 5.69 -9.98
N ASP A 323 -6.78 6.18 -8.80
CA ASP A 323 -6.69 5.35 -7.60
C ASP A 323 -8.05 4.73 -7.24
N HIS A 324 -9.13 5.53 -7.28
CA HIS A 324 -10.48 5.03 -7.04
C HIS A 324 -10.97 4.04 -8.09
N GLU A 325 -10.66 4.27 -9.37
CA GLU A 325 -10.98 3.29 -10.43
C GLU A 325 -10.29 1.95 -10.17
N GLN A 326 -9.02 1.98 -9.75
CA GLN A 326 -8.26 0.78 -9.40
C GLN A 326 -8.81 0.08 -8.15
N ALA A 327 -9.22 0.84 -7.12
CA ALA A 327 -9.83 0.32 -5.91
C ALA A 327 -11.19 -0.34 -6.20
N LEU A 328 -12.05 0.32 -6.98
CA LEU A 328 -13.35 -0.23 -7.43
C LEU A 328 -13.16 -1.58 -8.11
N ASP A 329 -12.19 -1.70 -9.00
CA ASP A 329 -11.90 -2.96 -9.67
C ASP A 329 -11.41 -4.04 -8.70
N GLY A 330 -10.62 -3.68 -7.69
CA GLY A 330 -10.20 -4.56 -6.60
C GLY A 330 -11.37 -5.10 -5.78
N PHE A 331 -12.26 -4.21 -5.33
CA PHE A 331 -13.44 -4.60 -4.56
C PHE A 331 -14.45 -5.40 -5.40
N ARG A 332 -14.62 -5.09 -6.71
CA ARG A 332 -15.43 -5.92 -7.62
C ARG A 332 -14.88 -7.34 -7.72
N ARG A 333 -13.57 -7.52 -7.85
CA ARG A 333 -12.95 -8.86 -7.84
C ARG A 333 -13.19 -9.60 -6.53
N ALA A 334 -13.14 -8.91 -5.39
CA ALA A 334 -13.45 -9.52 -4.11
C ALA A 334 -14.92 -9.99 -4.03
N VAL A 335 -15.87 -9.20 -4.55
CA VAL A 335 -17.28 -9.63 -4.68
C VAL A 335 -17.40 -10.87 -5.56
N THR A 336 -16.78 -10.87 -6.74
CA THR A 336 -16.81 -12.03 -7.65
C THR A 336 -16.20 -13.28 -7.01
N ASP A 337 -15.11 -13.15 -6.25
CA ASP A 337 -14.49 -14.27 -5.54
C ASP A 337 -15.43 -14.86 -4.48
N VAL A 338 -16.15 -14.02 -3.73
CA VAL A 338 -17.16 -14.47 -2.76
C VAL A 338 -18.34 -15.17 -3.44
N GLU A 339 -18.87 -14.58 -4.51
CA GLU A 339 -19.98 -15.17 -5.28
C GLU A 339 -19.56 -16.52 -5.89
N SER A 340 -18.31 -16.63 -6.36
CA SER A 340 -17.79 -17.90 -6.90
C SER A 340 -17.71 -19.00 -5.83
N LEU A 341 -17.30 -18.68 -4.60
CA LEU A 341 -17.28 -19.64 -3.50
C LEU A 341 -18.70 -20.07 -3.07
N ALA A 342 -19.69 -19.19 -3.20
CA ALA A 342 -21.08 -19.51 -2.90
C ALA A 342 -21.65 -20.54 -3.89
N ASP A 343 -21.26 -20.45 -5.16
CA ASP A 343 -21.74 -21.33 -6.24
C ASP A 343 -20.93 -22.64 -6.35
N GLU A 344 -19.74 -22.71 -5.77
CA GLU A 344 -18.86 -23.89 -5.89
C GLU A 344 -19.43 -25.11 -5.16
N HIS A 345 -19.68 -26.21 -5.87
CA HIS A 345 -20.33 -27.41 -5.29
C HIS A 345 -19.38 -28.32 -4.49
N GLU A 346 -18.13 -28.50 -4.94
CA GLU A 346 -17.09 -29.29 -4.25
C GLU A 346 -15.76 -28.53 -4.27
N ALA A 347 -14.98 -28.64 -3.19
CA ALA A 347 -13.69 -27.95 -3.06
C ALA A 347 -12.70 -28.43 -4.13
N SER A 348 -12.62 -27.72 -5.24
CA SER A 348 -11.74 -28.13 -6.34
C SER A 348 -10.32 -27.67 -6.07
N THR A 349 -9.43 -28.58 -5.66
CA THR A 349 -7.95 -28.38 -5.70
C THR A 349 -7.38 -27.11 -5.04
N GLY A 350 -8.13 -26.46 -4.14
CA GLY A 350 -7.72 -25.22 -3.47
C GLY A 350 -6.65 -25.47 -2.40
N ASN A 351 -5.81 -24.46 -2.15
CA ASN A 351 -4.95 -24.45 -0.96
C ASN A 351 -5.79 -24.27 0.32
N GLU A 352 -5.15 -24.35 1.49
CA GLU A 352 -5.85 -24.30 2.78
C GLU A 352 -6.67 -23.02 3.00
N TYR A 353 -6.23 -21.87 2.49
CA TYR A 353 -6.95 -20.60 2.63
C TYR A 353 -8.23 -20.61 1.80
N HIS A 354 -8.17 -21.11 0.57
CA HIS A 354 -9.36 -21.31 -0.26
C HIS A 354 -10.34 -22.28 0.40
N ALA A 355 -9.86 -23.43 0.86
CA ALA A 355 -10.71 -24.43 1.52
C ALA A 355 -11.39 -23.86 2.78
N ARG A 356 -10.68 -23.01 3.53
CA ARG A 356 -11.26 -22.29 4.68
C ARG A 356 -12.30 -21.27 4.24
N ALA A 357 -11.98 -20.44 3.25
CA ALA A 357 -12.92 -19.44 2.74
C ALA A 357 -14.20 -20.08 2.21
N LEU A 358 -14.09 -21.18 1.45
CA LEU A 358 -15.23 -21.96 0.98
C LEU A 358 -16.13 -22.43 2.14
N ARG A 359 -15.54 -22.99 3.20
CA ARG A 359 -16.32 -23.42 4.39
C ARG A 359 -17.00 -22.24 5.08
N VAL A 360 -16.29 -21.14 5.27
CA VAL A 360 -16.84 -19.95 5.95
C VAL A 360 -17.97 -19.32 5.13
N VAL A 361 -17.76 -19.11 3.82
CA VAL A 361 -18.77 -18.55 2.91
C VAL A 361 -19.99 -19.46 2.83
N LYS A 362 -19.82 -20.78 2.72
CA LYS A 362 -20.95 -21.72 2.74
C LYS A 362 -21.69 -21.79 4.07
N GLY A 363 -21.04 -21.43 5.17
CA GLY A 363 -21.68 -21.32 6.47
C GLY A 363 -22.71 -20.19 6.54
N ASP A 364 -22.46 -19.08 5.83
CA ASP A 364 -23.38 -17.94 5.73
C ASP A 364 -23.13 -17.14 4.44
N ILE A 365 -23.76 -17.59 3.35
CA ILE A 365 -23.60 -17.00 2.02
C ILE A 365 -24.12 -15.56 1.98
N GLU A 366 -25.24 -15.30 2.65
CA GLU A 366 -25.87 -13.97 2.65
C GLU A 366 -24.96 -12.95 3.34
N ALA A 367 -24.44 -13.28 4.53
CA ALA A 367 -23.51 -12.41 5.24
C ALA A 367 -22.22 -12.17 4.44
N ALA A 368 -21.67 -13.20 3.79
CA ALA A 368 -20.47 -13.08 2.97
C ALA A 368 -20.66 -12.12 1.79
N ILE A 369 -21.72 -12.33 1.01
CA ILE A 369 -22.04 -11.47 -0.15
C ILE A 369 -22.33 -10.04 0.32
N LYS A 370 -23.10 -9.89 1.40
CA LYS A 370 -23.43 -8.58 1.96
C LYS A 370 -22.18 -7.81 2.38
N MET A 371 -21.25 -8.46 3.07
CA MET A 371 -19.98 -7.83 3.47
C MET A 371 -19.18 -7.36 2.25
N ALA A 372 -18.99 -8.21 1.25
CA ALA A 372 -18.22 -7.87 0.07
C ALA A 372 -18.84 -6.70 -0.71
N LYS A 373 -20.17 -6.71 -0.87
CA LYS A 373 -20.93 -5.62 -1.52
C LYS A 373 -20.87 -4.32 -0.72
N THR A 374 -20.96 -4.40 0.61
CA THR A 374 -20.84 -3.22 1.48
C THR A 374 -19.49 -2.52 1.28
N ASN A 375 -18.38 -3.26 1.19
CA ASN A 375 -17.07 -2.68 0.93
C ASN A 375 -17.00 -2.00 -0.44
N LEU A 376 -17.58 -2.62 -1.48
CA LEU A 376 -17.67 -2.02 -2.81
C LEU A 376 -18.52 -0.75 -2.83
N ASP A 377 -19.65 -0.74 -2.12
CA ASP A 377 -20.53 0.42 -2.02
C ASP A 377 -19.83 1.59 -1.33
N PHE A 378 -19.04 1.33 -0.28
CA PHE A 378 -18.22 2.37 0.35
C PHE A 378 -17.20 2.96 -0.62
N GLU A 379 -16.48 2.13 -1.39
CA GLU A 379 -15.58 2.64 -2.42
C GLU A 379 -16.34 3.49 -3.46
N GLN A 380 -17.53 3.07 -3.88
CA GLN A 380 -18.35 3.84 -4.81
C GLN A 380 -18.71 5.23 -4.25
N MET A 381 -19.04 5.33 -2.97
CA MET A 381 -19.28 6.62 -2.31
C MET A 381 -18.04 7.51 -2.33
N HIS A 382 -16.85 6.95 -2.11
CA HIS A 382 -15.59 7.71 -2.16
C HIS A 382 -15.29 8.17 -3.59
N TYR A 383 -15.42 7.27 -4.57
CA TYR A 383 -15.27 7.58 -6.00
C TYR A 383 -16.20 8.73 -6.42
N ASP A 384 -17.46 8.73 -5.99
CA ASP A 384 -18.43 9.77 -6.35
C ASP A 384 -18.02 11.15 -5.81
N ILE A 385 -17.44 11.21 -4.61
CA ILE A 385 -16.90 12.46 -4.04
C ILE A 385 -15.73 12.95 -4.88
N ILE A 386 -14.73 12.10 -5.15
CA ILE A 386 -13.55 12.50 -5.91
C ILE A 386 -13.88 12.83 -7.36
N ARG A 387 -14.80 12.08 -7.99
CA ARG A 387 -15.30 12.40 -9.33
C ARG A 387 -15.96 13.77 -9.38
N LYS A 388 -16.72 14.14 -8.34
CA LYS A 388 -17.45 15.42 -8.29
C LYS A 388 -16.54 16.60 -7.97
N PHE A 389 -15.69 16.48 -6.95
CA PHE A 389 -14.93 17.62 -6.40
C PHE A 389 -13.43 17.58 -6.72
N GLY A 390 -12.90 16.45 -7.22
CA GLY A 390 -11.48 16.22 -7.42
C GLY A 390 -10.66 16.06 -6.13
N ARG A 391 -11.33 16.12 -4.97
CA ARG A 391 -10.73 16.08 -3.63
C ARG A 391 -11.80 15.80 -2.57
N TYR A 392 -11.41 15.58 -1.32
CA TYR A 392 -12.32 15.41 -0.20
C TYR A 392 -12.66 16.74 0.50
N PRO A 393 -13.90 17.25 0.38
CA PRO A 393 -14.26 18.55 0.96
C PRO A 393 -14.09 18.61 2.49
N HIS A 394 -14.34 17.49 3.19
CA HIS A 394 -14.21 17.41 4.65
C HIS A 394 -12.75 17.61 5.14
N ARG A 395 -11.75 17.39 4.27
CA ARG A 395 -10.33 17.62 4.61
C ARG A 395 -9.92 19.09 4.52
N ASN A 396 -10.74 19.95 3.92
CA ASN A 396 -10.39 21.34 3.63
C ASN A 396 -9.89 22.10 4.87
N LYS A 397 -10.59 21.96 6.01
CA LYS A 397 -10.19 22.62 7.26
C LYS A 397 -8.82 22.16 7.77
N ALA A 398 -8.57 20.85 7.77
CA ALA A 398 -7.30 20.29 8.24
C ALA A 398 -6.14 20.71 7.32
N LEU A 399 -6.40 20.77 6.01
CA LEU A 399 -5.43 21.13 4.98
C LEU A 399 -5.31 22.63 4.71
N GLY A 400 -6.05 23.48 5.43
CA GLY A 400 -6.05 24.94 5.21
C GLY A 400 -6.56 25.37 3.83
N ARG A 401 -7.42 24.56 3.19
CA ARG A 401 -8.00 24.86 1.87
C ARG A 401 -9.28 25.68 2.02
N GLU A 402 -9.47 26.64 1.13
CA GLU A 402 -10.75 27.31 0.99
C GLU A 402 -11.78 26.38 0.31
N ALA A 403 -12.94 26.25 0.93
CA ALA A 403 -14.05 25.46 0.40
C ALA A 403 -14.84 26.26 -0.65
N THR A 404 -15.15 25.64 -1.78
CA THR A 404 -16.05 26.22 -2.80
C THR A 404 -17.48 26.30 -2.28
N ALA A 405 -18.36 27.05 -2.96
CA ALA A 405 -19.77 27.11 -2.60
C ALA A 405 -20.45 25.72 -2.66
N GLU A 406 -20.12 24.91 -3.66
CA GLU A 406 -20.64 23.55 -3.82
C GLU A 406 -20.15 22.60 -2.73
N GLU A 407 -18.88 22.74 -2.32
CA GLU A 407 -18.31 21.96 -1.22
C GLU A 407 -18.96 22.31 0.13
N LYS A 408 -19.24 23.59 0.37
CA LYS A 408 -19.96 24.04 1.57
C LYS A 408 -21.37 23.48 1.61
N ASP A 409 -22.13 23.62 0.51
CA ASP A 409 -23.48 23.10 0.39
C ASP A 409 -23.53 21.57 0.58
N TYR A 410 -22.56 20.85 0.02
CA TYR A 410 -22.43 19.40 0.22
C TYR A 410 -22.22 19.04 1.69
N LEU A 411 -21.30 19.72 2.39
CA LEU A 411 -21.03 19.46 3.80
C LEU A 411 -22.21 19.86 4.71
N GLU A 412 -22.87 20.99 4.44
CA GLU A 412 -24.03 21.46 5.21
C GLU A 412 -25.24 20.54 5.09
N LYS A 413 -25.41 19.87 3.94
CA LYS A 413 -26.48 18.88 3.71
C LYS A 413 -26.17 17.49 4.27
N GLY A 414 -25.08 17.35 5.04
CA GLY A 414 -24.68 16.06 5.61
C GLY A 414 -24.04 15.11 4.60
N GLY A 415 -23.35 15.65 3.61
CA GLY A 415 -22.54 14.86 2.68
C GLY A 415 -21.56 13.96 3.44
N HIS A 416 -21.28 12.78 2.86
CA HIS A 416 -20.39 11.79 3.46
C HIS A 416 -19.01 12.38 3.75
N ALA A 417 -18.53 12.07 4.96
CA ALA A 417 -17.16 12.32 5.41
C ALA A 417 -16.55 10.98 5.83
N PHE A 418 -15.31 10.75 5.40
CA PHE A 418 -14.58 9.50 5.60
C PHE A 418 -13.19 9.82 6.13
N GLY A 419 -12.66 8.99 7.03
CA GLY A 419 -11.33 9.18 7.64
C GLY A 419 -11.36 9.65 9.09
#